data_AF-A0A3N5UNZ1-F1
#
_entry.id   AF-A0A3N5UNZ1-F1
#
_cell.length_a   1.000
_cell.length_b   1.000
_cell.length_c   1.000
_cell.angle_alpha   90.00
_cell.angle_beta   90.00
_cell.angle_gamma   90.00
#
_symmetry.space_group_name_H-M   'P 1'
#
loop_
_entity.id
_entity.type
_entity.pdbx_description
1 polymer ?
#
loop_
_entity_poly.entity_id
_entity_poly.type
_entity_poly.pdbx_seq_one_letter_code
_entity_poly.pdbx_strand_id
1 'polypeptide(L)'
;MKPNSFAMREWHLEHVEKVIVRYVKGLSPTATSFEKRNFKKYSTMSNCTKQIEYDKKHGVTEEEVIAVMQRIRNDDSFSELRKNPDSIQRLDELEKQLTSPKKISW
;
A
#
# COMPACT_ATOMS: atom_id res chain seq x y z
N MET A 1 -28.47 14.17 2.87
CA MET A 1 -27.06 13.95 2.47
C MET A 1 -26.22 13.93 3.73
N LYS A 2 -25.47 12.84 4.00
CA LYS A 2 -24.53 12.84 5.13
C LYS A 2 -23.42 13.86 4.82
N PRO A 3 -23.04 14.76 5.75
CA PRO A 3 -21.91 15.63 5.54
C PRO A 3 -20.67 14.76 5.30
N ASN A 4 -19.92 15.06 4.24
CA ASN A 4 -18.67 14.37 3.93
C ASN A 4 -17.66 14.76 5.01
N SER A 5 -17.61 14.00 6.11
CA SER A 5 -16.87 14.37 7.33
C SER A 5 -15.35 14.37 7.14
N PHE A 6 -14.88 13.86 6.00
CA PHE A 6 -13.47 13.80 5.63
C PHE A 6 -13.24 14.58 4.34
N ALA A 7 -12.73 15.81 4.46
CA ALA A 7 -12.22 16.54 3.31
C ALA A 7 -11.09 15.71 2.66
N MET A 8 -11.07 15.63 1.33
CA MET A 8 -10.03 14.93 0.54
C MET A 8 -9.99 13.40 0.68
N ARG A 9 -11.05 12.74 1.16
CA ARG A 9 -11.11 11.28 1.28
C ARG A 9 -10.72 10.52 0.00
N GLU A 10 -11.19 10.98 -1.16
CA GLU A 10 -10.86 10.38 -2.46
C GLU A 10 -9.36 10.44 -2.76
N TRP A 11 -8.72 11.56 -2.44
CA TRP A 11 -7.28 11.71 -2.56
C TRP A 11 -6.52 10.75 -1.64
N HIS A 12 -7.01 10.54 -0.41
CA HIS A 12 -6.42 9.54 0.50
C HIS A 12 -6.55 8.12 -0.03
N LEU A 13 -7.68 7.78 -0.67
CA LEU A 13 -7.87 6.47 -1.29
C LEU A 13 -6.92 6.27 -2.48
N GLU A 14 -6.76 7.28 -3.34
CA GLU A 14 -5.75 7.25 -4.41
C GLU A 14 -4.32 7.13 -3.84
N HIS A 15 -4.06 7.79 -2.71
CA HIS A 15 -2.76 7.77 -2.07
C HIS A 15 -2.44 6.36 -1.55
N VAL A 16 -3.42 5.66 -0.95
CA VAL A 16 -3.30 4.26 -0.54
C VAL A 16 -2.87 3.38 -1.71
N GLU A 17 -3.54 3.48 -2.87
CA GLU A 17 -3.16 2.73 -4.07
C GLU A 17 -1.72 3.03 -4.49
N LYS A 18 -1.35 4.31 -4.59
CA LYS A 18 0.01 4.73 -4.98
C LYS A 18 1.07 4.17 -4.03
N VAL A 19 0.79 4.14 -2.73
CA VAL A 19 1.68 3.61 -1.70
C VAL A 19 1.83 2.09 -1.83
N ILE A 20 0.72 1.36 -1.99
CA ILE A 20 0.74 -0.10 -2.17
C ILE A 20 1.50 -0.47 -3.44
N VAL A 21 1.18 0.16 -4.57
CA VAL A 21 1.85 -0.09 -5.86
C VAL A 21 3.35 0.17 -5.76
N ARG A 22 3.76 1.26 -5.11
CA ARG A 22 5.18 1.58 -4.92
C ARG A 22 5.91 0.53 -4.08
N TYR A 23 5.26 0.03 -3.03
CA TYR A 23 5.82 -1.02 -2.18
C TYR A 23 5.94 -2.35 -2.94
N VAL A 24 4.87 -2.76 -3.61
CA VAL A 24 4.74 -4.02 -4.39
C VAL A 24 5.74 -4.08 -5.54
N LYS A 25 5.91 -2.95 -6.26
CA LYS A 25 6.90 -2.85 -7.35
C LYS A 25 8.32 -3.15 -6.87
N GLY A 26 8.62 -2.90 -5.60
CA GLY A 26 9.91 -3.21 -5.02
C GLY A 26 11.05 -2.37 -5.62
N LEU A 27 12.27 -2.86 -5.42
CA LEU A 27 13.47 -2.26 -5.96
C LEU A 27 13.96 -3.10 -7.15
N SER A 28 14.32 -2.45 -8.26
CA SER A 28 14.94 -3.16 -9.40
C SER A 28 16.27 -3.80 -8.96
N PRO A 29 16.63 -5.00 -9.47
CA PRO A 29 17.96 -5.58 -9.25
C PRO A 29 19.11 -4.65 -9.67
N THR A 30 18.87 -3.82 -10.69
CA THR A 30 19.84 -2.85 -11.23
C THR A 30 19.70 -1.45 -10.64
N ALA A 31 18.94 -1.29 -9.54
CA ALA A 31 18.67 0.02 -8.97
C ALA A 31 19.92 0.76 -8.49
N THR A 32 19.94 2.05 -8.77
CA THR A 32 20.98 3.00 -8.39
C THR A 32 21.01 3.22 -6.87
N SER A 33 22.12 3.77 -6.38
CA SER A 33 22.26 4.15 -4.96
C SER A 33 21.20 5.16 -4.51
N PHE A 34 20.72 6.02 -5.41
CA PHE A 34 19.65 6.97 -5.12
C PHE A 34 18.30 6.28 -4.94
N GLU A 35 17.94 5.38 -5.85
CA GLU A 35 16.71 4.58 -5.76
C GLU A 35 16.69 3.71 -4.50
N LYS A 36 17.82 3.09 -4.16
CA LYS A 36 17.99 2.33 -2.90
C LYS A 36 17.71 3.19 -1.66
N ARG A 37 18.25 4.41 -1.62
CA ARG A 37 17.98 5.36 -0.52
C ARG A 37 16.52 5.78 -0.46
N ASN A 38 15.91 6.10 -1.60
CA ASN A 38 14.49 6.47 -1.67
C ASN A 38 13.59 5.33 -1.23
N PHE A 39 13.87 4.10 -1.68
CA PHE A 39 13.13 2.92 -1.27
C PHE A 39 13.18 2.73 0.25
N LYS A 40 14.38 2.81 0.85
CA LYS A 40 14.53 2.73 2.31
C LYS A 40 13.73 3.82 3.04
N LYS A 41 13.65 5.02 2.47
CA LYS A 41 12.96 6.16 3.09
C LYS A 41 11.44 6.13 2.94
N TYR A 42 10.90 5.59 1.85
CA TYR A 42 9.48 5.76 1.51
C TYR A 42 8.71 4.48 1.19
N SER A 43 9.39 3.38 0.90
CA SER A 43 8.80 2.18 0.30
C SER A 43 9.10 0.90 1.09
N THR A 44 9.46 1.02 2.37
CA THR A 44 9.58 -0.16 3.26
C THR A 44 8.21 -0.58 3.78
N MET A 45 8.08 -1.82 4.26
CA MET A 45 6.84 -2.33 4.88
C MET A 45 6.33 -1.37 5.96
N SER A 46 7.19 -1.00 6.91
CA SER A 46 6.84 -0.09 8.01
C SER A 46 6.32 1.27 7.51
N ASN A 47 6.95 1.84 6.48
CA ASN A 47 6.51 3.13 5.94
C ASN A 47 5.23 3.01 5.13
N CYS A 48 5.05 1.92 4.40
CA CYS A 48 3.82 1.60 3.68
C CYS A 48 2.64 1.49 4.67
N THR A 49 2.78 0.66 5.71
CA THR A 49 1.76 0.50 6.77
C THR A 49 1.44 1.82 7.45
N LYS A 50 2.45 2.64 7.81
CA LYS A 50 2.22 3.95 8.45
C LYS A 50 1.45 4.92 7.57
N GLN A 51 1.73 4.94 6.26
CA GLN A 51 1.01 5.80 5.32
C GLN A 51 -0.45 5.35 5.19
N ILE A 52 -0.70 4.05 5.03
CA ILE A 52 -2.07 3.51 4.97
C ILE A 52 -2.82 3.80 6.27
N GLU A 53 -2.19 3.66 7.43
CA GLU A 53 -2.81 4.01 8.73
C GLU A 53 -3.16 5.49 8.84
N TYR A 54 -2.33 6.37 8.27
CA TYR A 54 -2.62 7.79 8.19
C TYR A 54 -3.85 8.02 7.31
N ASP A 55 -3.90 7.45 6.11
CA ASP A 55 -5.04 7.56 5.20
C ASP A 55 -6.34 6.98 5.83
N LYS A 56 -6.24 5.90 6.62
CA LYS A 56 -7.37 5.36 7.39
C LYS A 56 -7.92 6.37 8.41
N LYS A 57 -7.06 7.15 9.08
CA LYS A 57 -7.49 8.24 9.98
C LYS A 57 -8.22 9.36 9.25
N HIS A 58 -8.03 9.47 7.94
CA HIS A 58 -8.67 10.46 7.07
C HIS A 58 -9.86 9.90 6.27
N GLY A 59 -10.45 8.79 6.75
CA GLY A 59 -11.74 8.30 6.24
C GLY A 59 -11.63 7.23 5.15
N VAL A 60 -10.43 6.71 4.89
CA VAL A 60 -10.28 5.46 4.12
C VAL A 60 -10.64 4.29 5.03
N THR A 61 -11.52 3.42 4.54
CA THR A 61 -11.97 2.24 5.28
C THR A 61 -11.04 1.05 5.06
N GLU A 62 -11.11 0.06 5.94
CA GLU A 62 -10.31 -1.16 5.78
C GLU A 62 -10.73 -1.96 4.55
N GLU A 63 -12.04 -1.99 4.29
CA GLU A 63 -12.65 -2.61 3.13
C GLU A 63 -12.15 -1.97 1.83
N GLU A 64 -11.98 -0.64 1.80
CA GLU A 64 -11.41 0.06 0.64
C GLU A 64 -9.94 -0.28 0.42
N VAL A 65 -9.14 -0.39 1.48
CA VAL A 65 -7.74 -0.83 1.36
C VAL A 65 -7.69 -2.26 0.79
N ILE A 66 -8.52 -3.17 1.31
CA ILE A 66 -8.63 -4.54 0.81
C ILE A 66 -9.08 -4.54 -0.66
N ALA A 67 -10.07 -3.74 -1.03
CA ALA A 67 -10.55 -3.63 -2.40
C ALA A 67 -9.45 -3.15 -3.36
N VAL A 68 -8.61 -2.19 -2.93
CA VAL A 68 -7.42 -1.75 -3.69
C VAL A 68 -6.44 -2.91 -3.87
N MET A 69 -6.14 -3.67 -2.81
CA MET A 69 -5.24 -4.84 -2.92
C MET A 69 -5.79 -5.90 -3.87
N GLN A 70 -7.09 -6.19 -3.80
CA GLN A 70 -7.75 -7.13 -4.70
C GLN A 70 -7.75 -6.65 -6.15
N ARG A 71 -7.91 -5.35 -6.39
CA ARG A 71 -7.79 -4.79 -7.74
C ARG A 71 -6.36 -4.96 -8.27
N ILE A 72 -5.34 -4.71 -7.47
CA ILE A 72 -3.93 -4.92 -7.87
C ILE A 72 -3.65 -6.38 -8.24
N ARG A 73 -4.33 -7.34 -7.59
CA ARG A 73 -4.20 -8.78 -7.89
C ARG A 73 -4.89 -9.22 -9.18
N ASN A 74 -6.02 -8.61 -9.52
CA ASN A 74 -6.93 -9.19 -10.51
C ASN A 74 -7.09 -8.33 -11.76
N ASP A 75 -6.91 -7.02 -11.65
CA ASP A 75 -7.13 -6.09 -12.75
C ASP A 75 -5.96 -6.11 -13.76
N ASP A 76 -6.29 -6.05 -15.04
CA ASP A 76 -5.33 -6.09 -16.14
C ASP A 76 -4.46 -4.84 -16.23
N SER A 77 -4.91 -3.71 -15.68
CA SER A 77 -4.09 -2.50 -15.53
C SER A 77 -2.84 -2.72 -14.68
N PHE A 78 -2.81 -3.75 -13.83
CA PHE A 78 -1.66 -4.14 -13.01
C PHE A 78 -0.95 -5.40 -13.51
N SER A 79 -1.28 -5.91 -14.69
CA SER A 79 -0.68 -7.12 -15.26
C SER A 79 0.86 -7.12 -15.24
N GLU A 80 1.50 -5.98 -15.48
CA GLU A 80 2.96 -5.83 -15.41
C GLU A 80 3.54 -6.09 -14.00
N LEU A 81 2.83 -5.68 -12.94
CA LEU A 81 3.27 -5.98 -11.56
C LEU A 81 3.19 -7.48 -11.27
N ARG A 82 2.18 -8.16 -11.83
CA ARG A 82 1.94 -9.59 -11.61
C ARG A 82 2.94 -10.49 -12.33
N LYS A 83 3.68 -9.99 -13.31
CA LYS A 83 4.78 -10.72 -13.97
C LYS A 83 5.96 -10.99 -13.03
N ASN A 84 6.10 -10.21 -11.96
CA ASN A 84 7.15 -10.41 -10.97
C ASN A 84 6.59 -11.19 -9.77
N PRO A 85 7.05 -12.44 -9.52
CA PRO A 85 6.62 -13.22 -8.36
C PRO A 85 6.85 -12.50 -7.03
N ASP A 86 7.95 -11.76 -6.90
CA ASP A 86 8.27 -11.01 -5.69
C ASP A 86 7.23 -9.90 -5.42
N SER A 87 6.61 -9.35 -6.46
CA SER A 87 5.58 -8.32 -6.30
C SER A 87 4.33 -8.90 -5.65
N ILE A 88 3.90 -10.09 -6.07
CA ILE A 88 2.78 -10.80 -5.44
C ILE A 88 3.13 -11.16 -3.99
N GLN A 89 4.34 -11.70 -3.76
CA GLN A 89 4.79 -12.03 -2.41
C GLN A 89 4.74 -10.81 -1.47
N ARG A 90 5.25 -9.65 -1.91
CA ARG A 90 5.18 -8.41 -1.13
C ARG A 90 3.74 -8.00 -0.84
N LEU A 91 2.85 -8.13 -1.82
CA LEU A 91 1.43 -7.82 -1.62
C LEU A 91 0.80 -8.70 -0.54
N ASP A 92 1.10 -10.00 -0.53
CA ASP A 92 0.61 -10.95 0.47
C ASP A 92 1.19 -10.66 1.86
N GLU A 93 2.48 -10.32 1.95
CA GLU A 93 3.11 -9.88 3.20
C GLU A 93 2.47 -8.62 3.75
N LEU A 94 2.11 -7.66 2.88
CA LEU A 94 1.47 -6.41 3.28
C LEU A 94 0.04 -6.66 3.78
N GLU A 95 -0.76 -7.45 3.07
CA GLU A 95 -2.11 -7.80 3.52
C GLU A 95 -2.06 -8.51 4.87
N LYS A 96 -1.15 -9.48 5.04
CA LYS A 96 -0.92 -10.14 6.33
C LYS A 96 -0.54 -9.14 7.43
N GLN A 97 0.32 -8.18 7.14
CA GLN A 97 0.73 -7.16 8.12
C GLN A 97 -0.42 -6.23 8.53
N LEU A 98 -1.32 -5.89 7.60
CA LEU A 98 -2.47 -5.02 7.88
C LEU A 98 -3.60 -5.75 8.63
N THR A 99 -3.82 -7.03 8.32
CA THR A 99 -4.88 -7.85 8.91
C THR A 99 -4.45 -8.51 10.23
N SER A 100 -3.15 -8.59 10.50
CA SER A 100 -2.65 -9.14 11.75
C SER A 100 -3.08 -8.25 12.94
N PRO A 101 -3.57 -8.84 14.05
CA PRO A 101 -3.87 -8.08 15.25
C PRO A 101 -2.60 -7.34 15.70
N LYS A 102 -2.67 -6.02 15.89
CA LYS A 102 -1.54 -5.27 16.45
C LYS A 102 -1.27 -5.84 17.84
N LYS A 103 -0.09 -6.44 18.05
CA LYS A 103 0.35 -6.84 19.39
C LYS A 103 0.42 -5.57 20.24
N ILE A 104 -0.48 -5.46 21.20
CA ILE A 104 -0.43 -4.42 22.24
C ILE A 104 0.78 -4.78 23.10
N SER A 105 1.90 -4.08 22.90
CA SER A 105 3.01 -4.12 23.85
C SER A 105 2.62 -3.26 25.05
N TRP A 106 2.40 -3.92 26.19
CA TRP A 106 2.28 -3.28 27.51
C TRP A 106 3.63 -2.73 27.98
#